data_AF-V4X9C3-F1
#
_entry.id   AF-V4X9C3-F1
#
_cell.length_a   1.000
_cell.length_b   1.000
_cell.length_c   1.000
_cell.angle_alpha   90.00
_cell.angle_beta   90.00
_cell.angle_gamma   90.00
#
_symmetry.space_group_name_H-M   'P 1'
#
loop_
_entity.id
_entity.type
_entity.pdbx_description
1 polymer ?
#
loop_
_entity_poly.entity_id
_entity_poly.type
_entity_poly.pdbx_seq_one_letter_code
_entity_poly.pdbx_strand_id
1 'polypeptide(L)' 'MVDVNRVRARAKVTFGLSVLAAAAAVGWFWYQGTAATGLVLAVLFVVGGYWEYRRRLADARRAAQAESNVDERDRR' A
#
# COMPACT_ATOMS: atom_id res chain seq x y z
N MET A 1 -10.72 -17.36 -11.13
CA MET A 1 -10.93 -16.70 -9.83
C MET A 1 -9.77 -15.77 -9.56
N VAL A 2 -9.98 -14.45 -9.63
CA VAL A 2 -8.97 -13.48 -9.21
C VAL A 2 -9.00 -13.47 -7.69
N ASP A 3 -7.96 -14.01 -7.05
CA ASP A 3 -7.92 -14.18 -5.60
C ASP A 3 -7.67 -12.82 -4.93
N VAL A 4 -8.77 -12.11 -4.62
CA VAL A 4 -8.77 -10.77 -4.01
C VAL A 4 -8.01 -10.76 -2.68
N ASN A 5 -8.02 -11.89 -1.94
CA ASN A 5 -7.25 -12.04 -0.72
C ASN A 5 -5.73 -12.04 -0.98
N ARG A 6 -5.28 -12.64 -2.09
CA ARG A 6 -3.86 -12.65 -2.47
C ARG A 6 -3.35 -11.26 -2.87
N VAL A 7 -4.17 -10.47 -3.56
CA VAL A 7 -3.84 -9.08 -3.92
C VAL A 7 -3.75 -8.20 -2.68
N ARG A 8 -4.69 -8.37 -1.75
CA ARG A 8 -4.74 -7.63 -0.49
C ARG A 8 -3.58 -7.98 0.45
N ALA A 9 -3.21 -9.26 0.53
CA ALA A 9 -2.05 -9.73 1.27
C ALA A 9 -0.74 -9.14 0.72
N ARG A 10 -0.52 -9.19 -0.61
CA ARG A 10 0.64 -8.56 -1.25
C ARG A 10 0.69 -7.06 -0.99
N ALA A 11 -0.42 -6.35 -1.14
CA ALA A 11 -0.50 -4.92 -0.88
C ALA A 11 -0.07 -4.56 0.56
N LYS A 12 -0.51 -5.35 1.55
CA LYS A 12 -0.15 -5.16 2.95
C LYS A 12 1.34 -5.39 3.21
N VAL A 13 1.93 -6.41 2.57
CA VAL A 13 3.37 -6.70 2.67
C VAL A 13 4.20 -5.58 2.04
N THR A 14 3.83 -5.10 0.86
CA THR A 14 4.56 -3.99 0.20
C THR A 14 4.50 -2.72 1.04
N PHE A 15 3.33 -2.40 1.59
CA PHE A 15 3.18 -1.26 2.50
C PHE A 15 4.05 -1.42 3.77
N GLY A 16 4.05 -2.61 4.38
CA GLY A 16 4.90 -2.88 5.54
C GLY A 16 6.40 -2.71 5.25
N LEU A 17 6.86 -3.14 4.07
CA LEU A 17 8.24 -2.92 3.62
C LEU A 17 8.56 -1.43 3.43
N SER A 18 7.65 -0.64 2.88
CA SER A 18 7.83 0.82 2.78
C SER A 18 7.93 1.49 4.14
N VAL A 19 7.14 1.06 5.14
CA VAL A 19 7.24 1.59 6.51
C VAL A 19 8.57 1.20 7.16
N LEU A 20 9.03 -0.04 6.98
CA LEU A 20 10.34 -0.47 7.48
C LEU A 20 11.48 0.34 6.85
N ALA A 21 11.43 0.56 5.53
CA ALA A 21 12.41 1.40 4.83
C ALA A 21 12.40 2.85 5.35
N ALA A 22 11.20 3.40 5.62
CA ALA A 22 11.07 4.72 6.22
C ALA A 22 11.74 4.79 7.60
N ALA A 23 11.48 3.82 8.47
CA ALA A 23 12.08 3.76 9.80
C ALA A 23 13.61 3.62 9.75
N ALA A 24 14.13 2.78 8.85
CA ALA A 24 15.56 2.63 8.62
C ALA A 24 16.21 3.93 8.15
N ALA A 25 15.58 4.66 7.22
CA ALA A 25 16.07 5.95 6.74
C ALA A 25 16.12 6.99 7.87
N VAL A 26 15.07 7.09 8.70
CA VAL A 26 15.07 8.00 9.86
C VAL A 26 16.23 7.68 10.79
N GLY A 27 16.37 6.41 11.19
CA GLY A 27 17.44 6.01 12.11
C GLY A 27 18.84 6.29 11.58
N TRP A 28 19.08 5.99 10.30
CA TRP A 28 20.37 6.22 9.65
C TRP A 28 20.74 7.70 9.56
N PHE A 29 19.81 8.54 9.11
CA PHE A 29 20.06 9.98 8.96
C PHE A 29 20.06 10.73 10.30
N TRP A 30 19.37 10.21 11.32
CA TRP A 30 19.50 10.68 12.69
C TRP A 30 20.91 10.45 13.23
N TYR A 31 21.47 9.25 13.01
CA TYR A 31 22.85 8.92 13.41
C TYR A 31 23.90 9.77 12.68
N GLN A 32 23.67 10.08 11.40
CA GLN A 32 24.53 10.95 10.58
C GLN A 32 24.42 12.45 10.92
N GLY A 33 23.61 12.84 11.91
CA GLY A 33 23.40 14.26 12.26
C GLY A 33 22.65 15.07 11.20
N THR A 34 22.10 14.41 10.18
CA THR A 34 21.32 15.02 9.08
C THR A 34 19.85 14.63 9.20
N ALA A 35 19.28 14.85 10.39
CA ALA A 35 17.93 14.44 10.76
C ALA A 35 16.85 15.00 9.82
N ALA A 36 17.05 16.20 9.27
CA ALA A 36 16.12 16.81 8.30
C ALA A 36 15.95 15.95 7.04
N THR A 37 17.04 15.42 6.48
CA THR A 37 17.00 14.55 5.29
C THR A 37 16.30 13.22 5.60
N GLY A 38 16.56 12.67 6.79
CA GLY A 38 15.87 11.47 7.29
C GLY A 38 14.36 11.66 7.39
N LEU A 39 13.90 12.79 7.93
CA LEU A 39 12.49 13.12 8.04
C LEU A 39 11.82 13.30 6.67
N VAL A 40 12.47 13.99 5.72
CA VAL A 40 11.95 14.15 4.36
C VAL A 40 11.76 12.80 3.67
N LEU A 41 12.75 11.90 3.79
CA LEU A 41 12.65 10.54 3.24
C LEU A 41 11.55 9.73 3.92
N ALA A 42 11.42 9.83 5.24
CA ALA A 42 10.36 9.15 5.99
C ALA A 42 8.97 9.56 5.49
N VAL A 43 8.75 10.86 5.33
CA VAL A 43 7.49 11.41 4.80
C VAL A 43 7.26 10.91 3.37
N LEU A 44 8.28 10.94 2.51
CA LEU A 44 8.17 10.42 1.14
C LEU A 44 7.77 8.94 1.09
N PHE A 45 8.39 8.10 1.92
CA PHE A 45 8.05 6.67 1.97
C PHE A 45 6.66 6.41 2.54
N VAL A 46 6.25 7.15 3.58
CA VAL A 46 4.91 7.02 4.17
C VAL A 46 3.84 7.48 3.19
N VAL A 47 4.01 8.65 2.56
CA VAL A 47 3.07 9.20 1.59
C VAL A 47 3.00 8.32 0.33
N GLY A 48 4.15 7.89 -0.20
CA GLY A 48 4.24 6.99 -1.35
C GLY A 48 3.57 5.65 -1.06
N GLY A 49 3.87 5.04 0.08
CA GLY A 49 3.23 3.80 0.52
C GLY A 49 1.73 3.95 0.72
N TYR A 50 1.28 5.06 1.31
CA TYR A 50 -0.15 5.33 1.51
C TYR A 50 -0.89 5.50 0.18
N TRP A 51 -0.27 6.17 -0.79
CA TRP A 51 -0.86 6.36 -2.12
C TRP A 51 -1.01 5.03 -2.87
N GLU A 52 0.01 4.18 -2.83
CA GLU A 52 0.00 2.81 -3.36
C GLU A 52 -1.12 1.98 -2.70
N TYR A 53 -1.24 2.05 -1.38
CA TYR A 53 -2.29 1.36 -0.62
C TYR A 53 -3.70 1.84 -1.02
N ARG A 54 -3.88 3.16 -1.16
CA ARG A 54 -5.16 3.77 -1.57
C ARG A 54 -5.55 3.35 -2.98
N ARG A 55 -4.60 3.32 -3.93
CA ARG A 55 -4.82 2.85 -5.30
C ARG A 55 -5.32 1.41 -5.33
N ARG A 56 -4.64 0.52 -4.59
CA ARG A 56 -5.01 -0.90 -4.51
C ARG A 56 -6.38 -1.11 -3.87
N LEU A 57 -6.77 -0.27 -2.91
CA LEU A 57 -8.12 -0.27 -2.33
C LEU A 57 -9.20 0.14 -3.34
N ALA A 58 -8.91 1.13 -4.19
CA ALA A 58 -9.84 1.56 -5.25
C ALA A 58 -10.03 0.45 -6.30
N ASP A 59 -8.95 -0.22 -6.70
CA ASP A 59 -9.02 -1.33 -7.65
C ASP A 59 -9.73 -2.56 -7.06
N ALA A 60 -9.49 -2.87 -5.78
CA ALA A 60 -10.22 -3.93 -5.08
C ALA A 60 -11.73 -3.66 -5.00
N ARG A 61 -12.15 -2.40 -4.79
CA ARG A 61 -13.56 -2.02 -4.80
C ARG A 61 -14.20 -2.20 -6.18
N ARG A 62 -13.50 -1.83 -7.26
CA ARG A 62 -14.00 -2.05 -8.63
C ARG A 62 -14.14 -3.54 -8.95
N ALA A 63 -13.17 -4.36 -8.53
CA ALA A 63 -13.22 -5.80 -8.74
C ALA A 63 -14.42 -6.43 -8.02
N ALA A 64 -14.66 -6.07 -6.75
CA ALA A 64 -15.79 -6.57 -5.98
C ALA A 64 -17.15 -6.21 -6.61
N GLN A 65 -17.25 -5.02 -7.21
CA GLN A 65 -18.49 -4.54 -7.84
C GLN A 65 -18.71 -5.11 -9.26
N ALA A 66 -17.64 -5.56 -9.92
CA ALA A 66 -17.73 -6.33 -11.15
C ALA A 66 -18.21 -7.75 -10.87
N GLU A 67 -17.71 -8.38 -9.80
CA GLU A 67 -18.10 -9.75 -9.41
C GLU A 67 -19.57 -9.81 -8.95
N SER A 68 -20.05 -8.81 -8.20
CA SER A 68 -21.47 -8.74 -7.80
C SER A 68 -22.42 -8.60 -9.00
N ASN A 69 -22.03 -7.83 -10.03
CA ASN A 69 -22.81 -7.67 -11.25
C ASN A 69 -22.86 -8.96 -12.10
N VAL A 70 -21.84 -9.81 -12.00
CA VAL A 70 -21.81 -11.10 -12.71
C VAL A 70 -22.76 -12.09 -12.02
N ASP A 71 -22.72 -12.19 -10.69
CA ASP A 71 -23.62 -13.05 -9.90
C ASP A 71 -25.11 -12.66 -10.09
N GLU A 72 -25.41 -11.37 -10.19
CA GLU A 72 -26.78 -10.88 -10.43
C GLU A 72 -27.28 -11.18 -11.85
N ARG A 73 -26.36 -11.29 -12.82
CA ARG A 73 -26.66 -11.67 -14.20
C ARG A 73 -26.87 -13.18 -14.35
N ASP A 74 -26.11 -13.98 -13.61
CA ASP A 74 -26.20 -15.45 -13.65
C ASP A 74 -27.43 -16.00 -12.90
N ARG A 75 -28.00 -15.21 -11.98
CA ARG A 75 -29.26 -15.53 -11.29
C ARG A 75 -30.53 -15.14 -12.05
N ARG A 76 -30.43 -14.43 -13.17
CA ARG A 76 -31.57 -13.99 -14.00
C ARG A 76 -31.70 -14.86 -15.24
#